data_AF-A0A7T4E0V6-F1
#
_entry.id   AF-A0A7T4E0V6-F1
#
_cell.length_a   1.000
_cell.length_b   1.000
_cell.length_c   1.000
_cell.angle_alpha   90.00
_cell.angle_beta   90.00
_cell.angle_gamma   90.00
#
_symmetry.space_group_name_H-M   'P 1'
#
loop_
_entity.id
_entity.type
_entity.pdbx_description
1 polymer ?
#
loop_
_entity_poly.entity_id
_entity_poly.type
_entity_poly.pdbx_seq_one_letter_code
_entity_poly.pdbx_strand_id
1 'polypeptide(L)'
;MRTWLERMQGWLLFAGIFLGTLAGVFYRGRATGRQAERHERAEQINEQAAKARQEVRDVQDDVARKDDDAVIAELKSDWVRGPGSRRD
;
A
#
# COMPACT_ATOMS: atom_id res chain seq x y z
N MET A 1 44.36 47.21 -1.61
CA MET A 1 44.11 46.13 -2.59
C MET A 1 43.85 44.77 -1.93
N ARG A 2 44.59 44.34 -0.88
CA ARG A 2 44.34 43.04 -0.18
C ARG A 2 42.98 42.91 0.51
N THR A 3 42.47 43.98 1.12
CA THR A 3 41.18 43.98 1.86
C THR A 3 39.96 43.70 0.98
N TRP A 4 40.04 44.01 -0.32
CA TRP A 4 38.97 43.72 -1.28
C TRP A 4 38.97 42.23 -1.69
N LEU A 5 40.15 41.64 -1.85
CA LEU A 5 40.34 40.20 -2.08
C LEU A 5 39.87 39.36 -0.88
N GLU A 6 40.18 39.79 0.35
CA GLU A 6 39.74 39.10 1.57
C GLU A 6 38.21 39.13 1.73
N ARG A 7 37.56 40.24 1.37
CA ARG A 7 36.08 40.32 1.35
C ARG A 7 35.49 39.41 0.28
N MET A 8 36.03 39.39 -0.93
CA MET A 8 35.59 38.48 -2.00
C MET A 8 35.72 37.01 -1.59
N GLN A 9 36.83 36.65 -0.92
CA GLN A 9 37.05 35.30 -0.43
C GLN A 9 36.05 34.93 0.68
N GLY A 10 35.73 35.84 1.59
CA GLY A 10 34.70 35.62 2.60
C GLY A 10 33.32 35.39 1.99
N TRP A 11 32.95 36.16 0.97
CA TRP A 11 31.67 35.98 0.25
C TRP A 11 31.61 34.65 -0.51
N LEU A 12 32.71 34.20 -1.11
CA LEU A 12 32.78 32.90 -1.76
C LEU A 12 32.62 31.73 -0.78
N LEU A 13 33.20 31.83 0.42
CA LEU A 13 33.03 30.83 1.47
C LEU A 13 31.57 30.75 1.94
N PHE A 14 30.95 31.91 2.18
CA PHE A 14 29.53 31.96 2.55
C PHE A 14 28.62 31.40 1.46
N ALA A 15 28.86 31.74 0.20
CA ALA A 15 28.12 31.21 -0.94
C ALA A 15 28.26 29.68 -1.04
N GLY A 16 29.47 29.15 -0.82
CA GLY A 16 29.73 27.72 -0.82
C GLY A 16 28.97 26.97 0.29
N ILE A 17 29.00 27.48 1.52
CA ILE A 17 28.28 26.89 2.66
C ILE A 17 26.77 26.94 2.42
N PHE A 18 26.26 28.06 1.92
CA PHE A 18 24.84 28.24 1.64
C PHE A 18 24.34 27.26 0.56
N LEU A 19 25.07 27.15 -0.55
CA LEU A 19 24.75 26.19 -1.62
C LEU A 19 24.87 24.73 -1.14
N GLY A 20 25.88 24.41 -0.34
CA GLY A 20 26.05 23.08 0.25
C GLY A 20 24.87 22.69 1.15
N THR A 21 24.38 23.65 1.95
CA THR A 21 23.23 23.43 2.84
C THR A 21 21.93 23.24 2.03
N LEU A 22 21.70 24.08 1.01
CA LEU A 22 20.55 23.92 0.10
C LEU A 22 20.58 22.59 -0.64
N ALA A 23 21.74 22.18 -1.16
CA ALA A 23 21.90 20.90 -1.82
C ALA A 23 21.65 19.72 -0.86
N GLY A 24 22.15 19.82 0.37
CA GLY A 24 21.92 18.82 1.43
C GLY A 24 20.44 18.69 1.81
N VAL A 25 19.74 19.80 2.00
CA VAL A 25 18.29 19.81 2.27
C VAL A 25 17.49 19.33 1.07
N PHE A 26 17.86 19.69 -0.16
CA PHE A 26 17.18 19.22 -1.37
C PHE A 26 17.36 17.71 -1.58
N TYR A 27 18.57 17.19 -1.42
CA TYR A 27 18.82 15.74 -1.51
C TYR A 27 18.15 14.97 -0.38
N ARG A 28 18.18 15.51 0.85
CA ARG A 28 17.50 14.90 1.99
C ARG A 28 15.99 14.95 1.81
N GLY A 29 15.41 16.07 1.38
CA GLY A 29 13.99 16.22 1.06
C GLY A 29 13.54 15.26 -0.06
N ARG A 30 14.34 15.11 -1.12
CA ARG A 30 14.07 14.16 -2.21
C ARG A 30 14.20 12.69 -1.77
N ALA A 31 15.11 12.38 -0.85
CA ALA A 31 15.22 11.06 -0.25
C ALA A 31 14.04 10.77 0.70
N THR A 32 13.56 11.79 1.43
CA THR A 32 12.47 11.67 2.40
C THR A 32 11.10 11.61 1.71
N GLY A 33 10.91 12.29 0.58
CA GLY A 33 9.67 12.22 -0.21
C GLY A 33 9.35 10.81 -0.72
N ARG A 34 10.36 9.99 -1.03
CA ARG A 34 10.15 8.57 -1.39
C ARG A 34 9.92 7.65 -0.19
N GLN A 35 10.29 8.05 1.03
CA GLN A 35 10.00 7.28 2.23
C GLN A 35 8.60 7.61 2.79
N ALA A 36 8.15 8.86 2.67
CA ALA A 36 6.81 9.27 3.07
C ALA A 36 5.73 8.54 2.24
N GLU A 37 5.86 8.46 0.91
CA GLU A 37 4.91 7.72 0.06
C GLU A 37 4.87 6.21 0.34
N ARG A 38 5.99 5.62 0.81
CA ARG A 38 6.03 4.19 1.13
C ARG A 38 5.34 3.85 2.45
N HIS A 39 5.32 4.78 3.41
CA HIS A 39 4.60 4.57 4.67
C HIS A 39 3.08 4.60 4.46
N GLU A 40 2.55 5.55 3.69
CA GLU A 40 1.11 5.58 3.36
C GLU A 40 0.67 4.41 2.48
N ARG A 41 1.51 3.93 1.56
CA ARG A 41 1.19 2.73 0.76
C ARG A 41 1.30 1.43 1.56
N ALA A 42 2.22 1.33 2.52
CA ALA A 42 2.35 0.14 3.34
C ALA A 42 1.15 -0.07 4.28
N GLU A 43 0.59 1.02 4.84
CA GLU A 43 -0.64 0.94 5.65
C GLU A 43 -1.84 0.51 4.80
N GLN A 44 -2.02 1.09 3.61
CA GLN A 44 -3.12 0.71 2.71
C GLN A 44 -2.99 -0.73 2.19
N ILE A 45 -1.77 -1.21 1.89
CA ILE A 45 -1.53 -2.60 1.47
C ILE A 45 -1.79 -3.56 2.64
N ASN A 46 -1.43 -3.19 3.87
CA ASN A 46 -1.68 -4.01 5.04
C ASN A 46 -3.19 -4.11 5.34
N GLU A 47 -3.94 -3.00 5.18
CA GLU A 47 -5.39 -3.01 5.35
C GLU A 47 -6.11 -3.84 4.27
N GLN A 48 -5.68 -3.72 3.00
CA GLN A 48 -6.21 -4.57 1.92
C GLN A 48 -5.87 -6.05 2.12
N ALA A 49 -4.65 -6.37 2.57
CA ALA A 49 -4.24 -7.74 2.87
C ALA A 49 -5.00 -8.31 4.09
N ALA A 50 -5.33 -7.48 5.09
CA ALA A 50 -6.14 -7.88 6.22
C ALA A 50 -7.59 -8.20 5.80
N LYS A 51 -8.21 -7.33 4.99
CA LYS A 51 -9.56 -7.56 4.43
C LYS A 51 -9.61 -8.83 3.59
N ALA A 52 -8.64 -9.05 2.70
CA ALA A 52 -8.56 -10.27 1.90
C ALA A 52 -8.44 -11.54 2.75
N ARG A 53 -7.67 -11.50 3.85
CA ARG A 53 -7.55 -12.63 4.80
C ARG A 53 -8.81 -12.88 5.61
N GLN A 54 -9.65 -11.86 5.79
CA GLN A 54 -10.93 -11.99 6.47
C GLN A 54 -11.96 -12.59 5.53
N GLU A 55 -12.04 -12.09 4.30
CA GLU A 55 -12.95 -12.63 3.27
C GLU A 55 -12.68 -14.10 2.96
N VAL A 56 -11.40 -14.50 2.85
CA VAL A 56 -11.03 -15.92 2.67
C VAL A 56 -11.47 -16.79 3.84
N ARG A 57 -11.38 -16.27 5.08
CA ARG A 57 -11.82 -17.00 6.28
C ARG A 57 -13.33 -17.10 6.35
N ASP A 58 -14.05 -16.02 6.06
CA ASP A 58 -15.51 -16.03 6.05
C ASP A 58 -16.05 -17.01 4.99
N VAL A 59 -15.44 -17.05 3.80
CA VAL A 59 -15.78 -18.05 2.76
C VAL A 59 -15.45 -19.47 3.22
N GLN A 60 -14.29 -19.67 3.85
CA GLN A 60 -13.92 -20.99 4.38
C GLN A 60 -14.89 -21.46 5.46
N ASP A 61 -15.31 -20.57 6.37
CA ASP A 61 -16.27 -20.87 7.43
C ASP A 61 -17.70 -21.04 6.92
N ASP A 62 -18.08 -20.36 5.83
CA ASP A 62 -19.36 -20.57 5.14
C ASP A 62 -19.38 -21.94 4.44
N VAL A 63 -18.31 -22.27 3.71
CA VAL A 63 -18.15 -23.57 3.06
C VAL A 63 -18.09 -24.69 4.10
N ALA A 64 -17.38 -24.52 5.21
CA ALA A 64 -17.31 -25.51 6.28
C ALA A 64 -18.64 -25.68 7.04
N ARG A 65 -19.48 -24.64 7.11
CA ARG A 65 -20.83 -24.72 7.69
C ARG A 65 -21.88 -25.25 6.72
N LYS A 66 -21.64 -25.19 5.41
CA LYS A 66 -22.43 -25.91 4.43
C LYS A 66 -22.12 -27.39 4.61
N ASP A 67 -22.83 -27.99 5.55
CA ASP A 67 -22.80 -29.43 5.82
C ASP A 67 -22.90 -30.19 4.50
N ASP A 68 -22.00 -31.16 4.29
CA ASP A 68 -22.00 -31.98 3.07
C ASP A 68 -23.37 -32.64 2.85
N ASP A 69 -24.09 -32.94 3.93
CA ASP A 69 -25.45 -33.46 3.92
C ASP A 69 -26.47 -32.48 3.30
N ALA A 70 -26.32 -31.18 3.54
CA ALA A 70 -27.18 -30.15 2.95
C ALA A 70 -26.90 -30.00 1.45
N VAL A 71 -25.63 -30.05 1.05
CA VAL A 71 -25.22 -30.02 -0.37
C VAL A 71 -25.73 -31.27 -1.10
N ILE A 72 -25.58 -32.45 -0.50
CA ILE A 72 -26.08 -33.72 -1.05
C ILE A 72 -27.61 -33.71 -1.15
N ALA A 73 -28.31 -33.18 -0.15
CA ALA A 73 -29.78 -33.06 -0.18
C ALA A 73 -30.26 -32.13 -1.31
N GLU A 74 -29.59 -30.98 -1.50
CA GLU A 74 -29.91 -30.04 -2.57
C GLU A 74 -29.64 -30.67 -3.95
N LEU A 75 -28.48 -31.30 -4.13
CA LEU A 75 -28.11 -31.97 -5.39
C LEU A 75 -29.06 -33.12 -5.73
N LYS A 76 -29.46 -33.92 -4.72
CA LYS A 76 -30.46 -34.98 -4.87
C LYS A 76 -31.81 -34.40 -5.26
N SER A 77 -32.20 -33.27 -4.68
CA SER A 77 -33.48 -32.62 -5.00
C SER A 77 -33.51 -32.07 -6.42
N ASP A 78 -32.42 -31.45 -6.89
CA ASP A 78 -32.27 -30.91 -8.24
C ASP A 78 -32.16 -32.03 -9.28
N TRP A 79 -31.54 -33.16 -8.93
CA TRP A 79 -31.50 -34.34 -9.80
C TRP A 79 -32.89 -34.97 -9.97
N VAL A 80 -33.68 -35.07 -8.89
CA VAL A 80 -35.04 -35.62 -8.94
C VAL A 80 -36.01 -34.67 -9.66
N ARG A 81 -35.85 -33.35 -9.52
CA ARG A 81 -36.70 -32.34 -10.18
C ARG A 81 -36.24 -31.96 -11.60
N GLY A 82 -35.03 -32.35 -11.97
CA GLY A 82 -34.38 -31.95 -13.22
C GLY A 82 -33.99 -30.46 -13.22
N PRO A 83 -32.99 -30.05 -14.02
CA PRO A 83 -32.46 -28.68 -14.05
C PRO A 83 -33.42 -27.61 -14.62
N GLY A 84 -34.73 -27.89 -14.69
CA GLY A 84 -35.75 -27.03 -15.31
C GLY A 84 -36.79 -26.43 -14.37
N SER A 85 -36.82 -26.79 -13.07
CA SER A 85 -37.91 -26.34 -12.17
C SER A 85 -37.73 -24.94 -11.56
N ARG A 86 -36.60 -24.27 -11.81
CA ARG A 86 -36.33 -22.89 -11.35
C ARG A 86 -36.51 -21.89 -12.50
N ARG A 87 -37.73 -21.81 -13.02
CA ARG A 87 -38.26 -20.64 -13.74
C ARG A 87 -39.64 -20.41 -13.17
N ASP A 88 -39.74 -19.40 -12.31
CA ASP A 88 -40.86 -18.49 -12.07
C ASP A 88 -40.42 -17.45 -11.02
#